data_AF-A0A9X3XY72-F1
#
_entry.id   AF-A0A9X3XY72-F1
#
_cell.length_a   1.000
_cell.length_b   1.000
_cell.length_c   1.000
_cell.angle_alpha   90.00
_cell.angle_beta   90.00
_cell.angle_gamma   90.00
#
_symmetry.space_group_name_H-M   'P 1'
#
loop_
_entity.id
_entity.type
_entity.pdbx_description
1 polymer ?
#
loop_
_entity_poly.entity_id
_entity_poly.type
_entity_poly.pdbx_seq_one_letter_code
_entity_poly.pdbx_strand_id
1 'polypeptide(L)' 'MECLRCKEELKFLKEYRFDSQEANRGIFKAIFDLEEHLTFKIYVCPKCKHTEFIYSGTSNWIDM' A
#
# COMPACT_ATOMS: atom_id res chain seq x y z
N MET A 1 13.38 5.48 6.29
CA MET A 1 13.58 4.22 5.54
C MET A 1 14.43 4.52 4.33
N GLU A 2 15.32 3.61 3.94
CA GLU A 2 16.21 3.79 2.79
C GLU A 2 15.63 3.18 1.52
N CYS A 3 15.84 3.84 0.38
CA CYS A 3 15.42 3.34 -0.91
C CYS A 3 16.20 2.07 -1.26
N LEU A 4 15.50 1.00 -1.62
CA LEU A 4 16.12 -0.29 -1.93
C LEU A 4 17.06 -0.23 -3.14
N ARG A 5 16.90 0.76 -4.03
CA ARG A 5 17.73 0.93 -5.24
C ARG A 5 19.01 1.72 -5.01
N CYS A 6 18.92 2.85 -4.33
CA CYS A 6 20.02 3.80 -4.24
C CYS A 6 20.39 4.20 -2.81
N LYS A 7 19.78 3.56 -1.81
CA LYS A 7 20.00 3.76 -0.37
C LYS A 7 19.70 5.16 0.17
N GLU A 8 19.18 6.05 -0.68
CA GLU A 8 18.74 7.39 -0.30
C GLU A 8 17.52 7.33 0.62
N GLU A 9 17.39 8.27 1.56
CA GLU A 9 16.23 8.34 2.43
C GLU A 9 14.94 8.57 1.61
N LEU A 10 13.97 7.69 1.83
CA LEU A 10 12.64 7.78 1.24
C LEU A 10 11.82 8.89 1.93
N LYS A 11 11.06 9.67 1.14
CA LYS A 11 10.13 10.68 1.66
C LYS A 11 8.70 10.17 1.59
N PHE A 12 7.93 10.39 2.65
CA PHE A 12 6.51 10.06 2.67
C PHE A 12 5.77 10.92 1.63
N LEU A 13 4.91 10.27 0.83
CA LEU A 13 4.09 10.95 -0.15
C LEU A 13 2.63 11.03 0.32
N LYS A 14 2.00 9.88 0.55
CA LYS A 14 0.60 9.78 0.96
C LYS A 14 0.26 8.40 1.48
N GLU A 15 -0.86 8.31 2.17
CA GLU A 15 -1.55 7.05 2.46
C GLU A 15 -2.52 6.74 1.30
N TYR A 16 -2.62 5.47 0.92
CA TYR A 16 -3.56 4.98 -0.07
C TYR A 16 -4.35 3.80 0.50
N ARG A 17 -5.67 3.87 0.37
CA ARG A 17 -6.60 2.83 0.80
C ARG A 17 -7.14 2.14 -0.43
N PHE A 18 -6.99 0.83 -0.50
CA PHE A 18 -7.63 0.02 -1.53
C PHE A 18 -9.03 -0.33 -1.07
N ASP A 19 -10.01 0.34 -1.67
CA ASP A 19 -11.40 -0.07 -1.56
C ASP A 19 -11.65 -1.22 -2.55
N SER A 20 -12.07 -2.37 -2.03
CA SER A 20 -12.24 -3.61 -2.78
C SER A 20 -13.48 -3.54 -3.69
N GLN A 21 -13.39 -2.82 -4.81
CA GLN A 21 -14.40 -2.96 -5.86
C GLN A 21 -14.18 -4.27 -6.62
N GLU A 22 -15.26 -5.04 -6.79
CA GLU A 22 -15.38 -6.44 -7.25
C GLU A 22 -14.68 -6.82 -8.58
N ALA A 23 -14.05 -5.89 -9.29
CA ALA A 23 -13.49 -6.13 -10.62
C ALA A 23 -11.97 -6.41 -10.58
N ASN A 24 -11.60 -7.68 -10.81
CA ASN A 24 -10.25 -8.22 -11.01
C ASN A 24 -9.50 -8.79 -9.79
N ARG A 25 -10.13 -9.73 -9.07
CA ARG A 25 -9.42 -10.63 -8.16
C ARG A 25 -8.63 -11.70 -8.95
N GLY A 26 -7.46 -11.33 -9.48
CA GLY A 26 -6.45 -12.26 -10.03
C GLY A 26 -5.78 -13.12 -8.95
N ILE A 27 -4.51 -13.53 -9.17
CA ILE A 27 -3.68 -14.44 -8.33
C ILE A 27 -3.70 -14.12 -6.81
N PHE A 28 -4.07 -12.90 -6.45
CA PHE A 28 -4.18 -12.44 -5.08
C PHE A 28 -5.47 -12.83 -4.35
N LYS A 29 -6.48 -13.44 -5.00
CA LYS A 29 -7.81 -13.73 -4.43
C LYS A 29 -7.82 -14.34 -3.02
N ALA A 30 -6.91 -15.27 -2.71
CA ALA A 30 -6.90 -16.00 -1.43
C ALA A 30 -6.42 -15.16 -0.21
N ILE A 31 -5.68 -14.07 -0.43
CA ILE A 31 -5.28 -13.16 0.65
C ILE A 31 -6.39 -12.11 0.93
N PHE A 32 -7.35 -11.96 0.00
CA PHE A 32 -8.26 -10.80 -0.10
C PHE A 32 -9.74 -11.18 0.14
N ASP A 33 -10.03 -12.38 0.64
CA ASP A 33 -11.38 -12.80 1.07
C ASP A 33 -11.72 -12.31 2.50
N LEU A 34 -10.82 -11.59 3.16
CA LEU A 34 -11.16 -10.73 4.28
C LEU A 34 -11.63 -9.39 3.72
N GLU A 35 -12.80 -8.94 4.17
CA GLU A 35 -13.47 -7.64 3.94
C GLU A 35 -12.63 -6.45 4.46
N GLU A 36 -11.35 -6.46 4.15
CA GLU A 36 -10.32 -5.66 4.75
C GLU A 36 -9.84 -4.62 3.75
N HIS A 37 -10.14 -3.36 4.00
CA HIS A 37 -9.57 -2.26 3.25
C HIS A 37 -8.06 -2.20 3.54
N LEU A 38 -7.24 -2.63 2.58
CA LEU A 38 -5.79 -2.62 2.71
C LEU A 38 -5.30 -1.17 2.65
N THR A 39 -4.53 -0.77 3.65
CA THR A 39 -3.91 0.55 3.70
C THR A 39 -2.42 0.44 3.43
N PHE A 40 -1.92 1.27 2.53
CA PHE A 40 -0.51 1.38 2.20
C PHE A 40 -0.03 2.81 2.42
N LYS A 41 1.14 2.95 3.04
CA LYS A 41 1.90 4.20 3.04
C LYS A 41 2.83 4.20 1.85
N ILE A 42 2.71 5.22 1.02
CA ILE A 42 3.51 5.40 -0.18
C ILE A 42 4.67 6.32 0.15
N TYR A 43 5.88 5.86 -0.17
CA TYR A 43 7.09 6.63 -0.06
C TYR A 43 7.79 6.76 -1.41
N VAL A 44 8.43 7.90 -1.66
CA VAL A 44 9.14 8.19 -2.90
C VAL A 44 10.58 8.55 -2.60
N CYS A 45 11.50 7.92 -3.33
CA CYS A 45 12.90 8.30 -3.31
C CYS A 45 13.10 9.63 -4.07
N PRO A 46 13.61 10.69 -3.42
CA PRO A 46 13.81 11.98 -4.08
C PRO A 46 14.87 11.90 -5.19
N LYS A 47 15.83 10.97 -5.07
CA LYS A 47 16.96 10.79 -6.00
C LYS A 47 16.58 10.01 -7.25
N CYS A 48 16.11 8.77 -7.10
CA CYS A 48 15.84 7.89 -8.26
C CYS A 48 14.36 7.79 -8.64
N LYS A 49 13.47 8.50 -7.93
CA LYS A 49 12.01 8.51 -8.15
C LYS A 49 11.32 7.15 -7.99
N HIS A 50 12.03 6.16 -7.44
CA HIS A 50 11.44 4.88 -7.08
C HIS A 50 10.39 5.07 -5.99
N THR A 51 9.24 4.43 -6.18
CA THR A 51 8.11 4.49 -5.25
C THR A 51 8.00 3.15 -4.54
N GLU A 52 7.91 3.19 -3.22
CA GLU A 52 7.81 2.01 -2.36
C GLU A 52 6.47 2.05 -1.63
N PHE A 53 5.75 0.93 -1.68
CA PHE A 53 4.43 0.74 -1.06
C PHE A 53 4.61 -0.10 0.20
N ILE A 54 4.28 0.48 1.35
CA ILE A 54 4.50 -0.16 2.65
C ILE A 54 3.14 -0.46 3.24
N TYR A 55 2.84 -1.74 3.40
CA TYR A 55 1.61 -2.18 4.04
C TYR A 55 1.55 -1.65 5.48
N SER A 56 0.50 -0.90 5.80
CA SER A 56 0.33 -0.27 7.12
C SER A 56 -0.83 -0.84 7.93
N GLY A 57 -1.52 -1.87 7.41
CA GLY A 57 -2.60 -2.57 8.11
C GLY A 57 -3.88 -2.67 7.28
N THR A 58 -4.86 -3.33 7.86
CA THR A 58 -6.23 -3.44 7.37
C THR A 58 -7.12 -2.55 8.24
N SER A 59 -8.01 -1.75 7.62
CA SER A 59 -9.04 -1.04 8.37
C SER A 59 -10.36 -1.80 8.24
N ASN A 60 -10.78 -2.43 9.34
CA ASN A 60 -12.13 -2.94 9.49
C ASN A 60 -13.04 -1.76 9.81
N TRP A 61 -13.61 -1.13 8.79
CA TRP A 61 -14.75 -0.23 9.01
C TRP A 61 -15.93 -1.11 9.37
N ILE A 62 -16.17 -1.29 10.67
CA ILE A 62 -17.48 -1.72 11.15
C ILE A 62 -18.39 -0.51 10.92
N ASP A 63 -19.20 -0.56 9.87
CA ASP A 63 -20.35 0.33 9.73
C ASP A 63 -21.18 0.22 11.02
N MET A 64 -21.35 1.33 11.73
CA MET A 64 -22.23 1.44 12.89
C MET A 64 -23.48 2.22 12.49
#